data_AF-A0A7R9EM99-F1
#
_entry.id   AF-A0A7R9EM99-F1
#
_cell.length_a   1.000
_cell.length_b   1.000
_cell.length_c   1.000
_cell.angle_alpha   90.00
_cell.angle_beta   90.00
_cell.angle_gamma   90.00
#
_symmetry.space_group_name_H-M   'P 1'
#
loop_
_entity.id
_entity.type
_entity.pdbx_description
1 polymer ?
#
loop_
_entity_poly.entity_id
_entity_poly.type
_entity_poly.pdbx_seq_one_letter_code
_entity_poly.pdbx_strand_id
1 'polypeptide(L)'
;MNTRFSIEYTIFLLRTHASPLMSREMVRHCGAQLAGGETFKENIVVAECKIHNDASVDVSRDNKILVALLPNGRYNSTTMLGVYSLEWSSLGQCLYMTSFEQNAVSVSLSPTNRHLLVGLATRRMVPSDHTIIAQIFYLDGAHPIPDKEVGIKGRLRHARNIEQCRNHSSLSVNCIRWLPTPGQGFVYGTNSGFLRILR
;
A
#
# COMPACT_ATOMS: atom_id res chain seq x y z
N MET A 1 -9.95 -12.06 -29.32
CA MET A 1 -8.60 -11.64 -28.87
C MET A 1 -8.80 -10.50 -27.88
N ASN A 2 -8.70 -10.77 -26.57
CA ASN A 2 -8.94 -9.76 -25.53
C ASN A 2 -7.60 -9.13 -25.12
N THR A 3 -7.36 -7.91 -25.58
CA THR A 3 -6.28 -7.04 -25.10
C THR A 3 -6.62 -6.57 -23.69
N ARG A 4 -6.04 -7.21 -22.67
CA ARG A 4 -6.05 -6.67 -21.31
C ARG A 4 -5.06 -5.49 -21.25
N PHE A 5 -5.60 -4.28 -21.12
CA PHE A 5 -4.83 -3.11 -20.73
C PHE A 5 -4.27 -3.34 -19.31
N SER A 6 -2.96 -3.57 -19.20
CA SER A 6 -2.26 -3.40 -17.94
C SER A 6 -1.93 -1.93 -17.84
N ILE A 7 -2.67 -1.20 -17.01
CA ILE A 7 -2.35 0.20 -16.72
C ILE A 7 -1.25 0.16 -15.66
N GLU A 8 -0.02 0.45 -16.06
CA GLU A 8 1.09 0.68 -15.14
C GLU A 8 0.87 2.03 -14.47
N TYR A 9 0.62 2.03 -13.17
CA TYR A 9 0.50 3.26 -12.39
C TYR A 9 1.80 3.50 -11.63
N THR A 10 2.38 4.68 -11.85
CA THR A 10 3.54 5.19 -11.11
C THR A 10 3.06 6.25 -10.12
N ILE A 11 3.47 6.14 -8.85
CA ILE A 11 3.10 7.11 -7.81
C ILE A 11 4.13 8.25 -7.79
N PHE A 12 3.66 9.46 -8.10
CA PHE A 12 4.42 10.70 -7.95
C PHE A 12 4.04 11.42 -6.66
N LEU A 13 5.03 11.82 -5.88
CA LEU A 13 4.84 12.71 -4.73
C LEU A 13 5.19 14.14 -5.13
N LEU A 14 4.20 15.04 -5.13
CA LEU A 14 4.41 16.47 -5.27
C LEU A 14 4.46 17.10 -3.88
N ARG A 15 5.51 17.86 -3.56
CA ARG A 15 5.47 18.77 -2.40
C ARG A 15 5.96 20.18 -2.75
N THR A 16 5.06 21.13 -2.52
CA THR A 16 5.28 22.57 -2.54
C THR A 16 5.87 23.03 -1.21
N HIS A 17 7.18 22.92 -1.05
CA HIS A 17 7.92 23.72 -0.06
C HIS A 17 9.21 24.22 -0.69
N ALA A 18 9.05 25.05 -1.71
CA ALA A 18 10.12 25.88 -2.23
C ALA A 18 10.17 27.18 -1.41
N SER A 19 11.37 27.67 -1.16
CA SER A 19 11.59 29.08 -0.85
C SER A 19 10.81 29.96 -1.86
N PRO A 20 10.32 31.15 -1.48
CA PRO A 20 9.40 31.94 -2.32
C PRO A 20 9.92 32.29 -3.73
N LEU A 21 11.23 32.14 -3.97
CA LEU A 21 11.89 32.36 -5.26
C LEU A 21 11.89 31.13 -6.17
N MET A 22 11.88 29.89 -5.64
CA MET A 22 11.84 28.66 -6.44
C MET A 22 10.41 28.16 -6.76
N SER A 23 9.39 28.66 -6.05
CA SER A 23 8.01 28.21 -6.20
C SER A 23 7.34 28.62 -7.52
N ARG A 24 7.87 29.65 -8.21
CA ARG A 24 7.29 30.13 -9.48
C ARG A 24 7.76 29.33 -10.71
N GLU A 25 8.91 28.69 -10.65
CA GLU A 25 9.43 27.86 -11.75
C GLU A 25 8.88 26.43 -11.72
N MET A 26 8.73 25.83 -10.54
CA MET A 26 8.24 24.44 -10.42
C MET A 26 6.77 24.25 -10.79
N VAL A 27 5.89 25.22 -10.50
CA VAL A 27 4.45 25.13 -10.87
C VAL A 27 4.26 25.17 -12.40
N ARG A 28 5.20 25.77 -13.15
CA ARG A 28 5.20 25.70 -14.62
C ARG A 28 5.71 24.36 -15.17
N HIS A 29 6.56 23.64 -14.43
CA HIS A 29 7.14 22.36 -14.88
C HIS A 29 6.33 21.12 -14.49
N CYS A 30 5.53 21.18 -13.42
CA CYS A 30 4.65 20.07 -13.03
C CYS A 30 3.32 20.02 -13.81
N GLY A 31 3.08 20.98 -14.70
CA GLY A 31 1.80 21.18 -15.37
C GLY A 31 1.92 21.43 -16.87
N ALA A 32 2.68 20.62 -17.60
CA ALA A 32 2.53 20.46 -19.04
C ALA A 32 3.43 19.32 -19.51
N GLN A 33 2.91 18.47 -20.39
CA GLN A 33 3.72 17.79 -21.39
C GLN A 33 4.68 18.81 -22.01
N LEU A 34 5.96 18.75 -21.65
CA LEU A 34 7.00 19.44 -22.38
C LEU A 34 7.20 18.67 -23.68
N ALA A 35 7.06 19.38 -24.80
CA ALA A 35 7.36 18.87 -26.12
C ALA A 35 8.83 18.45 -26.17
N GLY A 36 9.09 17.16 -25.95
CA GLY A 36 10.42 16.58 -25.99
C GLY A 36 10.65 15.51 -24.94
N GLY A 37 9.98 14.37 -25.07
CA GLY A 37 10.42 13.00 -24.72
C GLY A 37 11.06 12.65 -23.35
N GLU A 38 11.39 13.60 -22.48
CA GLU A 38 12.07 13.37 -21.21
C GLU A 38 11.03 13.05 -20.14
N THR A 39 11.02 11.79 -19.69
CA THR A 39 10.19 11.35 -18.57
C THR A 39 10.87 11.76 -17.27
N PHE A 40 10.20 12.57 -16.44
CA PHE A 40 10.67 12.88 -15.09
C PHE A 40 10.77 11.59 -14.26
N LYS A 41 11.97 10.98 -14.20
CA LYS A 41 12.30 9.89 -13.26
C LYS A 41 12.42 10.39 -11.83
N GLU A 42 12.68 11.68 -11.67
CA GLU A 42 12.78 12.35 -10.39
C GLU A 42 11.36 12.45 -9.79
N ASN A 43 11.18 11.96 -8.56
CA ASN A 43 9.92 11.85 -7.81
C ASN A 43 9.07 10.58 -8.00
N ILE A 44 9.63 9.52 -8.60
CA ILE A 44 9.00 8.19 -8.62
C ILE A 44 9.33 7.43 -7.32
N VAL A 45 8.31 7.09 -6.52
CA VAL A 45 8.50 6.29 -5.30
C VAL A 45 8.23 4.80 -5.54
N VAL A 46 7.22 4.50 -6.34
CA VAL A 46 6.84 3.13 -6.71
C VAL A 46 6.67 3.09 -8.23
N ALA A 47 7.51 2.30 -8.90
CA ALA A 47 7.53 2.20 -10.35
C ALA A 47 6.24 1.57 -10.91
N GLU A 48 5.79 0.48 -10.27
CA GLU A 48 4.58 -0.25 -10.65
C GLU A 48 3.74 -0.56 -9.41
N CYS A 49 2.47 -0.16 -9.42
CA CYS A 49 1.55 -0.48 -8.34
C CYS A 49 0.18 -0.90 -8.84
N LYS A 50 -0.49 -1.73 -8.05
CA LYS A 50 -1.84 -2.23 -8.30
C LYS A 50 -2.84 -1.20 -7.81
N ILE A 51 -3.10 -0.15 -8.60
CA ILE A 51 -4.17 0.81 -8.31
C ILE A 51 -5.46 0.32 -8.96
N HIS A 52 -6.06 -0.72 -8.37
CA HIS A 52 -7.43 -1.12 -8.73
C HIS A 52 -8.47 -0.58 -7.74
N ASN A 53 -8.02 -0.13 -6.57
CA ASN A 53 -8.85 0.35 -5.47
C ASN A 53 -8.02 1.34 -4.65
N ASP A 54 -8.60 2.46 -4.23
CA ASP A 54 -7.91 3.51 -3.44
C ASP A 54 -7.29 2.95 -2.14
N ALA A 55 -7.79 1.79 -1.70
CA ALA A 55 -7.32 1.10 -0.51
C ALA A 55 -5.97 0.36 -0.66
N SER A 56 -5.38 0.30 -1.87
CA SER A 56 -4.17 -0.46 -2.17
C SER A 56 -2.85 0.24 -1.85
N VAL A 57 -2.92 1.49 -1.39
CA VAL A 57 -1.80 2.30 -0.93
C VAL A 57 -2.12 2.90 0.45
N ASP A 58 -1.10 3.16 1.27
CA ASP A 58 -1.21 3.99 2.47
C ASP A 58 0.11 4.68 2.80
N VAL A 59 0.05 5.80 3.53
CA VAL A 59 1.22 6.57 3.97
C VAL A 59 1.26 6.60 5.50
N SER A 60 2.44 6.36 6.05
CA SER A 60 2.67 6.45 7.50
C SER A 60 2.35 7.84 8.05
N ARG A 61 1.93 7.91 9.31
CA ARG A 61 1.54 9.17 9.96
C ARG A 61 2.67 10.18 10.06
N ASP A 62 3.91 9.71 10.13
CA ASP A 62 5.11 10.57 10.13
C ASP A 62 5.61 10.92 8.72
N ASN A 63 4.91 10.45 7.68
CA ASN A 63 5.24 10.64 6.27
C ASN A 63 6.62 10.07 5.88
N LYS A 64 7.15 9.10 6.61
CA LYS A 64 8.48 8.52 6.34
C LYS A 64 8.45 7.30 5.42
N ILE A 65 7.35 6.58 5.41
CA ILE A 65 7.17 5.39 4.60
C ILE A 65 5.81 5.37 3.89
N LEU A 66 5.79 4.73 2.73
CA LEU A 66 4.61 4.42 1.94
C LEU A 66 4.51 2.90 1.76
N VAL A 67 3.31 2.35 1.86
CA VAL A 67 3.03 0.96 1.52
C VAL A 67 2.17 0.91 0.26
N ALA A 68 2.47 -0.02 -0.64
CA ALA A 68 1.68 -0.24 -1.86
C ALA A 68 1.54 -1.74 -2.15
N LEU A 69 0.36 -2.13 -2.60
CA LEU A 69 0.16 -3.41 -3.29
C LEU A 69 0.71 -3.28 -4.70
N LEU A 70 1.49 -4.27 -5.11
CA LEU A 70 2.18 -4.32 -6.39
C LEU A 70 1.49 -5.34 -7.30
N PRO A 71 1.47 -5.11 -8.62
CA PRO A 71 1.11 -6.17 -9.55
C PRO A 71 2.14 -7.30 -9.40
N ASN A 72 1.69 -8.53 -9.60
CA ASN A 72 2.60 -9.63 -9.86
C ASN A 72 2.39 -10.03 -11.31
N GLY A 73 3.46 -10.51 -11.97
CA GLY A 73 3.51 -10.73 -13.42
C GLY A 73 2.35 -11.57 -13.97
N ARG A 74 2.26 -11.63 -15.31
CA ARG A 74 1.11 -12.12 -16.09
C ARG A 74 0.58 -13.54 -15.76
N TYR A 75 1.19 -14.30 -14.84
CA TYR A 75 0.93 -15.73 -14.62
C TYR A 75 0.64 -16.15 -13.17
N ASN A 76 0.71 -15.26 -12.19
CA ASN A 76 0.56 -15.59 -10.77
C ASN A 76 -0.41 -14.65 -10.07
N SER A 77 -1.51 -15.21 -9.53
CA SER A 77 -2.59 -14.51 -8.83
C SER A 77 -2.20 -13.91 -7.47
N THR A 78 -0.92 -14.00 -7.07
CA THR A 78 -0.45 -13.59 -5.74
C THR A 78 -0.08 -12.12 -5.77
N THR A 79 -0.83 -11.31 -5.02
CA THR A 79 -0.53 -9.89 -4.87
C THR A 79 0.75 -9.72 -4.04
N MET A 80 1.68 -8.90 -4.54
CA MET A 80 2.87 -8.49 -3.80
C MET A 80 2.60 -7.20 -3.03
N LEU A 81 3.41 -6.95 -2.02
CA LEU A 81 3.39 -5.73 -1.23
C LEU A 81 4.80 -5.21 -1.07
N GLY A 82 4.98 -3.91 -1.27
CA GLY A 82 6.20 -3.19 -0.99
C GLY A 82 5.96 -2.07 0.01
N VAL A 83 6.91 -1.86 0.91
CA VAL A 83 6.99 -0.66 1.75
C VAL A 83 8.25 0.09 1.36
N TYR A 84 8.14 1.39 1.15
CA TYR A 84 9.17 2.24 0.57
C TYR A 84 9.45 3.44 1.45
N SER A 85 10.70 3.89 1.48
CA SER A 85 11.07 5.14 2.14
C SER A 85 10.57 6.35 1.35
N LEU A 86 10.09 7.34 2.09
CA LEU A 86 9.71 8.67 1.63
C LEU A 86 10.69 9.76 2.08
N GLU A 87 11.73 9.39 2.84
CA GLU A 87 12.76 10.34 3.23
C GLU A 87 13.64 10.70 2.02
N TRP A 88 13.89 11.98 1.79
CA TRP A 88 14.56 12.47 0.56
C TRP A 88 15.87 11.76 0.25
N SER A 89 16.71 11.54 1.25
CA SER A 89 18.02 10.89 1.09
C SER A 89 17.92 9.40 0.75
N SER A 90 16.74 8.80 0.86
CA SER A 90 16.51 7.38 0.60
C SER A 90 15.21 7.14 -0.18
N LEU A 91 14.72 8.15 -0.91
CA LEU A 91 13.41 8.15 -1.54
C LEU A 91 13.29 6.95 -2.49
N GLY A 92 12.20 6.20 -2.35
CA GLY A 92 11.95 5.03 -3.20
C GLY A 92 12.75 3.78 -2.81
N GLN A 93 13.63 3.83 -1.81
CA GLN A 93 14.24 2.62 -1.28
C GLN A 93 13.16 1.68 -0.75
N CYS A 94 13.06 0.50 -1.33
CA CYS A 94 12.19 -0.54 -0.80
C CYS A 94 12.76 -1.05 0.53
N LEU A 95 11.98 -0.95 1.60
CA LEU A 95 12.34 -1.34 2.96
C LEU A 95 11.82 -2.74 3.31
N TYR A 96 10.63 -3.09 2.83
CA TYR A 96 10.00 -4.39 3.03
C TYR A 96 9.36 -4.84 1.72
N MET A 97 9.40 -6.15 1.47
CA MET A 97 8.72 -6.76 0.33
C MET A 97 8.21 -8.15 0.72
N THR A 98 6.99 -8.48 0.34
CA THR A 98 6.42 -9.80 0.56
C THR A 98 5.36 -10.14 -0.50
N SER A 99 4.97 -11.42 -0.55
CA SER A 99 3.85 -11.90 -1.33
C SER A 99 2.87 -12.63 -0.42
N PHE A 100 1.59 -12.56 -0.76
CA PHE A 100 0.54 -13.24 -0.02
C PHE A 100 -0.06 -14.36 -0.86
N GLU A 101 -0.31 -15.51 -0.22
CA GLU A 101 -1.04 -16.59 -0.86
C GLU A 101 -2.51 -16.22 -1.12
N GLN A 102 -3.12 -15.44 -0.22
CA GLN A 102 -4.47 -14.92 -0.37
C GLN A 102 -4.37 -13.53 -1.00
N ASN A 103 -5.25 -13.25 -1.96
CA ASN A 103 -5.20 -11.98 -2.69
C ASN A 103 -5.44 -10.81 -1.72
N ALA A 104 -4.41 -9.99 -1.50
CA ALA A 104 -4.53 -8.74 -0.76
C ALA A 104 -5.34 -7.72 -1.58
N VAL A 105 -6.23 -7.00 -0.88
CA VAL A 105 -7.14 -6.01 -1.48
C VAL A 105 -6.97 -4.62 -0.88
N SER A 106 -6.42 -4.52 0.33
CA SER A 106 -6.16 -3.23 0.98
C SER A 106 -4.97 -3.32 1.95
N VAL A 107 -4.33 -2.18 2.17
CA VAL A 107 -3.19 -2.03 3.11
C VAL A 107 -3.38 -0.80 3.98
N SER A 108 -3.09 -0.89 5.28
CA SER A 108 -3.17 0.27 6.17
C SER A 108 -2.07 0.26 7.22
N LEU A 109 -1.35 1.36 7.33
CA LEU A 109 -0.32 1.56 8.35
C LEU A 109 -0.98 2.01 9.66
N SER A 110 -0.54 1.43 10.77
CA SER A 110 -1.08 1.76 12.09
C SER A 110 -0.77 3.22 12.45
N PRO A 111 -1.60 3.89 13.28
CA PRO A 111 -1.33 5.26 13.73
C PRO A 111 -0.02 5.43 14.51
N THR A 112 0.61 4.32 14.95
CA THR A 112 1.89 4.31 15.65
C THR A 112 3.08 3.99 14.73
N ASN A 113 2.86 3.84 13.41
CA ASN A 113 3.86 3.48 12.40
C ASN A 113 4.63 2.16 12.66
N ARG A 114 4.10 1.27 13.51
CA ARG A 114 4.78 0.00 13.89
C ARG A 114 4.16 -1.25 13.27
N HIS A 115 2.91 -1.15 12.85
CA HIS A 115 2.17 -2.26 12.29
C HIS A 115 1.61 -1.95 10.92
N LEU A 116 1.49 -2.99 10.12
CA LEU A 116 0.84 -2.99 8.83
C LEU A 116 -0.35 -3.95 8.88
N LEU A 117 -1.52 -3.45 8.51
CA LEU A 117 -2.73 -4.22 8.32
C LEU A 117 -2.91 -4.52 6.83
N VAL A 118 -3.17 -5.77 6.49
CA VAL A 118 -3.39 -6.24 5.13
C VAL A 118 -4.76 -6.89 5.05
N GLY A 119 -5.69 -6.28 4.32
CA GLY A 119 -7.01 -6.84 4.05
C GLY A 119 -6.96 -7.88 2.93
N LEU A 120 -7.69 -8.97 3.10
CA LEU A 120 -7.63 -10.14 2.24
C LEU A 120 -9.00 -10.44 1.60
N ALA A 121 -8.99 -10.78 0.31
CA ALA A 121 -10.20 -11.22 -0.39
C ALA A 121 -10.63 -12.61 0.09
N THR A 122 -11.91 -12.82 0.35
CA THR A 122 -12.44 -14.12 0.79
C THR A 122 -12.12 -15.25 -0.20
N ARG A 123 -11.55 -16.35 0.29
CA ARG A 123 -11.37 -17.59 -0.50
C ARG A 123 -12.69 -18.36 -0.55
N ARG A 124 -13.22 -18.61 -1.75
CA ARG A 124 -14.54 -19.26 -1.95
C ARG A 124 -14.60 -20.75 -1.57
N MET A 125 -13.45 -21.41 -1.34
CA MET A 125 -13.34 -22.88 -1.42
C MET A 125 -12.95 -23.60 -0.12
N VAL A 126 -12.84 -22.91 1.02
CA VAL A 126 -12.51 -23.59 2.30
C VAL A 126 -13.76 -23.64 3.19
N PRO A 127 -14.29 -24.84 3.52
CA PRO A 127 -15.33 -24.99 4.53
C PRO A 127 -14.69 -24.81 5.90
N SER A 128 -14.64 -23.56 6.36
CA SER A 128 -14.24 -23.17 7.71
C SER A 128 -15.33 -22.25 8.29
N ASP A 129 -15.62 -22.39 9.58
CA ASP A 129 -16.57 -21.51 10.29
C ASP A 129 -16.08 -20.07 10.38
N HIS A 130 -14.76 -19.88 10.21
CA HIS A 130 -14.09 -18.59 10.22
C HIS A 130 -13.33 -18.35 8.92
N THR A 131 -13.45 -17.14 8.40
CA THR A 131 -12.66 -16.64 7.28
C THR A 131 -11.69 -15.58 7.77
N ILE A 132 -10.40 -15.72 7.46
CA ILE A 132 -9.42 -14.65 7.68
C ILE A 132 -9.71 -13.54 6.67
N ILE A 133 -10.06 -12.37 7.20
CA ILE A 133 -10.39 -11.18 6.41
C ILE A 133 -9.25 -10.16 6.40
N ALA A 134 -8.32 -10.24 7.36
CA ALA A 134 -7.12 -9.42 7.37
C ALA A 134 -6.00 -10.04 8.22
N GLN A 135 -4.79 -9.55 8.02
CA GLN A 135 -3.60 -9.91 8.80
C GLN A 135 -2.86 -8.66 9.27
N ILE A 136 -2.30 -8.73 10.48
CA ILE A 136 -1.49 -7.67 11.07
C ILE A 136 -0.04 -8.14 11.09
N PHE A 137 0.89 -7.28 10.69
CA PHE A 137 2.33 -7.51 10.71
C PHE A 137 3.05 -6.42 11.46
N TYR A 138 4.12 -6.76 12.17
CA TYR A 138 5.12 -5.81 12.66
C TYR A 138 6.11 -5.47 11.53
N LEU A 139 6.52 -4.20 11.49
CA LEU A 139 7.63 -3.73 10.68
C LEU A 139 8.93 -3.86 11.52
N ASP A 140 9.77 -4.84 11.21
CA ASP A 140 10.97 -5.16 12.01
C ASP A 140 12.25 -5.07 11.17
N GLY A 141 13.26 -4.36 11.69
CA GLY A 141 14.65 -4.40 11.20
C GLY A 141 14.98 -3.70 9.87
N ALA A 142 14.05 -2.97 9.23
CA ALA A 142 14.43 -2.19 8.05
C ALA A 142 15.10 -0.87 8.43
N HIS A 143 16.15 -0.52 7.69
CA HIS A 143 16.83 0.77 7.84
C HIS A 143 17.18 1.34 6.45
N PRO A 144 16.59 2.48 6.03
CA PRO A 144 17.04 3.18 4.84
C PRO A 144 18.49 3.62 5.00
N ILE A 145 19.26 3.61 3.91
CA ILE A 145 20.64 4.11 3.90
C ILE A 145 20.69 5.36 3.02
N PRO A 146 20.96 6.56 3.55
CA PRO A 146 21.10 7.77 2.75
C PRO A 146 22.04 7.60 1.53
N ASP A 147 21.65 8.18 0.40
CA ASP A 147 22.42 8.28 -0.84
C ASP A 147 22.82 6.92 -1.46
N LYS A 148 22.04 5.88 -1.16
CA LYS A 148 22.15 4.54 -1.78
C LYS A 148 20.87 4.20 -2.54
N GLU A 149 20.97 3.29 -3.49
CA GLU A 149 19.77 2.75 -4.17
C GLU A 149 19.02 1.73 -3.31
N VAL A 150 19.74 1.05 -2.40
CA VAL A 150 19.21 -0.05 -1.59
C VAL A 150 19.64 0.12 -0.14
N GLY A 151 18.65 0.17 0.76
CA GLY A 151 18.85 0.14 2.21
C GLY A 151 18.84 -1.28 2.79
N ILE A 152 18.87 -1.39 4.13
CA ILE A 152 18.72 -2.66 4.84
C ILE A 152 17.25 -3.07 4.79
N LYS A 153 16.98 -4.24 4.18
CA LYS A 153 15.64 -4.82 4.15
C LYS A 153 15.25 -5.35 5.52
N GLY A 154 14.07 -4.97 5.97
CA GLY A 154 13.45 -5.55 7.15
C GLY A 154 12.60 -6.78 6.83
N ARG A 155 11.95 -7.30 7.85
CA ARG A 155 11.01 -8.43 7.75
C ARG A 155 9.65 -8.04 8.30
N LEU A 156 8.60 -8.40 7.55
CA LEU A 156 7.24 -8.37 8.06
C LEU A 156 7.03 -9.58 8.98
N ARG A 157 6.82 -9.34 10.27
CA ARG A 157 6.55 -10.41 11.24
C ARG A 157 5.07 -10.49 11.50
N HIS A 158 4.46 -11.63 11.18
CA HIS A 158 3.04 -11.86 11.43
C HIS A 158 2.74 -11.69 12.93
N ALA A 159 1.71 -10.90 13.23
CA ALA A 159 1.26 -10.59 14.58
C ALA A 159 -0.04 -11.32 14.91
N ARG A 160 -1.04 -11.20 14.04
CA ARG A 160 -2.40 -11.68 14.29
C ARG A 160 -3.24 -11.75 13.00
N ASN A 161 -4.17 -12.70 12.96
CA ASN A 161 -5.26 -12.74 11.97
C ASN A 161 -6.51 -12.03 12.51
N ILE A 162 -7.25 -11.37 11.63
CA ILE A 162 -8.62 -10.90 11.90
C ILE A 162 -9.57 -11.84 11.18
N GLU A 163 -10.47 -12.44 11.95
CA GLU A 163 -11.38 -13.47 11.47
C GLU A 163 -12.83 -13.01 11.54
N GLN A 164 -13.65 -13.51 10.61
CA GLN A 164 -15.08 -13.26 10.56
C GLN A 164 -15.84 -14.60 10.53
N CYS A 165 -16.85 -14.72 11.39
CA CYS A 165 -17.76 -15.87 11.40
C CYS A 165 -18.62 -15.91 10.13
N ARG A 166 -18.79 -17.11 9.58
CA ARG A 166 -19.45 -17.35 8.28
C ARG A 166 -20.96 -17.06 8.26
N ASN A 167 -21.59 -16.88 9.43
CA ASN A 167 -23.03 -16.64 9.59
C ASN A 167 -23.52 -15.40 8.81
N HIS A 168 -22.61 -14.50 8.43
CA HIS A 168 -22.86 -13.42 7.49
C HIS A 168 -22.35 -13.81 6.08
N SER A 169 -23.22 -14.46 5.31
CA SER A 169 -23.13 -14.72 3.86
C SER A 169 -21.89 -14.15 3.15
N SER A 170 -20.78 -14.89 3.11
CA SER A 170 -19.62 -14.67 2.22
C SER A 170 -19.28 -13.20 1.86
N LEU A 171 -19.34 -12.29 2.83
CA LEU A 171 -19.12 -10.87 2.58
C LEU A 171 -17.61 -10.69 2.38
N SER A 172 -17.19 -10.39 1.15
CA SER A 172 -15.78 -10.16 0.87
C SER A 172 -15.42 -8.78 1.39
N VAL A 173 -14.38 -8.70 2.22
CA VAL A 173 -13.78 -7.41 2.55
C VAL A 173 -13.25 -6.79 1.26
N ASN A 174 -13.58 -5.51 1.08
CA ASN A 174 -13.06 -4.68 0.02
C ASN A 174 -11.95 -3.76 0.55
N CYS A 175 -12.15 -3.22 1.75
CA CYS A 175 -11.21 -2.33 2.41
C CYS A 175 -11.26 -2.55 3.93
N ILE A 176 -10.12 -2.54 4.59
CA ILE A 176 -10.00 -2.43 6.04
C ILE A 176 -8.94 -1.39 6.39
N ARG A 177 -9.21 -0.57 7.41
CA ARG A 177 -8.37 0.53 7.87
C ARG A 177 -8.25 0.53 9.39
N TRP A 178 -7.11 0.98 9.88
CA TRP A 178 -6.99 1.36 11.29
C TRP A 178 -7.88 2.55 11.59
N LEU A 179 -8.46 2.58 12.79
CA LEU A 179 -9.00 3.82 13.33
C LEU A 179 -7.84 4.76 13.72
N PRO A 180 -8.05 6.10 13.65
CA PRO A 180 -6.95 7.07 13.70
C PRO A 180 -6.25 7.17 15.05
N THR A 181 -6.89 6.72 16.14
CA THR A 181 -6.27 6.70 17.48
C THR A 181 -5.87 5.27 17.85
N PRO A 182 -4.63 5.06 18.34
CA PRO A 182 -4.20 3.76 18.85
C PRO A 182 -5.20 3.17 19.85
N GLY A 183 -5.46 1.87 19.76
CA GLY A 183 -6.38 1.16 20.65
C GLY A 183 -7.87 1.28 20.30
N GLN A 184 -8.26 2.06 19.29
CA GLN A 184 -9.68 2.17 18.89
C GLN A 184 -10.16 1.02 18.00
N GLY A 185 -9.26 0.25 17.41
CA GLY A 185 -9.56 -0.89 16.54
C GLY A 185 -9.55 -0.54 15.05
N PHE A 186 -10.50 -1.10 14.29
CA PHE A 186 -10.52 -1.09 12.82
C PHE A 186 -11.90 -0.75 12.28
N VAL A 187 -11.93 -0.27 11.04
CA VAL A 187 -13.15 -0.18 10.23
C VAL A 187 -12.94 -0.97 8.93
N TYR A 188 -13.94 -1.76 8.52
CA TYR A 188 -13.90 -2.45 7.24
C TYR A 188 -15.20 -2.30 6.46
N GLY A 189 -15.05 -2.19 5.15
CA GLY A 189 -16.11 -2.18 4.16
C GLY A 189 -16.12 -3.49 3.37
N THR A 190 -17.32 -3.95 3.02
CA THR A 190 -17.53 -5.17 2.24
C THR A 190 -17.98 -4.84 0.82
N ASN A 191 -17.85 -5.79 -0.10
CA ASN A 191 -18.32 -5.67 -1.48
C ASN A 191 -19.85 -5.53 -1.62
N SER A 192 -20.62 -5.81 -0.56
CA SER A 192 -22.08 -5.62 -0.54
C SER A 192 -22.51 -4.29 0.10
N GLY A 193 -21.57 -3.39 0.38
CA GLY A 193 -21.88 -2.06 0.92
C GLY A 193 -22.01 -1.98 2.44
N PHE A 194 -21.78 -3.06 3.20
CA PHE A 194 -21.73 -2.97 4.66
C PHE A 194 -20.42 -2.35 5.14
N LEU A 195 -20.53 -1.46 6.12
CA LEU A 195 -19.42 -0.88 6.89
C LEU A 195 -19.52 -1.36 8.34
N ARG A 196 -18.40 -1.84 8.90
CA ARG A 196 -18.36 -2.39 10.26
C ARG A 196 -17.14 -1.90 11.03
N ILE A 197 -17.31 -1.68 12.32
CA ILE A 197 -16.23 -1.33 13.26
C ILE A 197 -15.90 -2.55 14.11
N LEU A 198 -14.61 -2.85 14.24
CA LEU A 198 -14.06 -3.85 15.14
C LEU A 198 -13.31 -3.11 16.26
N ARG A 199 -13.61 -3.42 17.52
CA ARG A 199 -12.94 -2.84 18.70
C ARG A 199 -12.28 -3.95 19.50
#